data_AF-A0A4S2FP67-F1
#
_entry.id   AF-A0A4S2FP67-F1
#
_cell.length_a   1.000
_cell.length_b   1.000
_cell.length_c   1.000
_cell.angle_alpha   90.00
_cell.angle_beta   90.00
_cell.angle_gamma   90.00
#
_symmetry.space_group_name_H-M   'P 1'
#
loop_
_entity.id
_entity.type
_entity.pdbx_description
1 polymer ?
#
loop_
_entity_poly.entity_id
_entity_poly.type
_entity_poly.pdbx_seq_one_letter_code
_entity_poly.pdbx_strand_id
1 'polypeptide(L)'
;MKYTSDIYEIPLSVFIEIYTNEGNDVEFKDGDKDHESEKIINDYMEIVSGRQLLAEILNCNERMNLAMTVELMKACENMMRLKMYDDVCDILLQIGYSCKKSDISGMSSRISALKSRAQYDLDKISKEKNEEPKERPTKKAFINEVVAIGKYNKMHINLKEWTAGAYACLMRQTCDEIEELNRKRK
;
A
#
# COMPACT_ATOMS: atom_id res chain seq x y z
N MET A 1 -19.77 13.79 -26.07
CA MET A 1 -20.44 12.56 -25.59
C MET A 1 -20.22 12.50 -24.09
N LYS A 2 -21.24 12.21 -23.28
CA LYS A 2 -21.12 12.21 -21.82
C LYS A 2 -20.84 10.80 -21.29
N TYR A 3 -19.84 10.65 -20.43
CA TYR A 3 -19.41 9.38 -19.87
C TYR A 3 -19.91 9.19 -18.43
N THR A 4 -20.01 7.94 -17.99
CA THR A 4 -20.19 7.60 -16.57
C THR A 4 -18.84 7.62 -15.88
N SER A 5 -18.86 7.69 -14.55
CA SER A 5 -17.67 7.53 -13.72
C SER A 5 -17.34 6.06 -13.44
N ASP A 6 -18.05 5.11 -14.06
CA ASP A 6 -17.82 3.69 -13.84
C ASP A 6 -16.62 3.25 -14.69
N ILE A 7 -15.56 2.82 -14.01
CA ILE A 7 -14.33 2.38 -14.65
C ILE A 7 -14.53 1.18 -15.59
N TYR A 8 -15.58 0.39 -15.37
CA TYR A 8 -15.93 -0.75 -16.22
C TYR A 8 -16.78 -0.38 -17.43
N GLU A 9 -17.26 0.86 -17.53
CA GLU A 9 -17.99 1.38 -18.69
C GLU A 9 -17.17 2.38 -19.51
N ILE A 10 -16.14 2.99 -18.92
CA ILE A 10 -15.33 4.00 -19.61
C ILE A 10 -14.32 3.35 -20.58
N PRO A 11 -14.29 3.75 -21.87
CA PRO A 11 -13.30 3.25 -22.81
C PRO A 11 -11.88 3.63 -22.37
N LEU A 12 -10.92 2.73 -22.58
CA LEU A 12 -9.52 2.93 -22.22
C LEU A 12 -8.93 4.17 -22.89
N SER A 13 -9.33 4.48 -24.13
CA SER A 13 -8.92 5.70 -24.83
C SER A 13 -9.32 6.98 -24.09
N VAL A 14 -10.50 6.99 -23.46
CA VAL A 14 -11.03 8.13 -22.71
C VAL A 14 -10.33 8.22 -21.35
N PHE A 15 -10.13 7.07 -20.69
CA PHE A 15 -9.35 7.00 -19.45
C PHE A 15 -7.94 7.56 -19.63
N ILE A 16 -7.27 7.27 -20.74
CA ILE A 16 -5.93 7.82 -21.03
C ILE A 16 -5.98 9.35 -21.03
N GLU A 17 -6.99 9.97 -21.63
CA GLU A 17 -7.13 11.44 -21.65
C GLU A 17 -7.37 12.00 -20.24
N ILE A 18 -8.17 11.31 -19.42
CA ILE A 18 -8.41 11.67 -18.01
C ILE A 18 -7.11 11.56 -17.20
N TYR A 19 -6.43 10.41 -17.30
CA TYR A 19 -5.32 10.05 -16.43
C TYR A 19 -4.07 10.89 -16.73
N THR A 20 -3.82 11.23 -17.99
CA THR A 20 -2.68 12.08 -18.37
C THR A 20 -3.00 13.56 -18.31
N ASN A 21 -4.29 13.93 -18.27
CA ASN A 21 -4.78 15.31 -18.34
C ASN A 21 -4.38 16.06 -19.64
N GLU A 22 -3.90 15.33 -20.66
CA GLU A 22 -3.49 15.92 -21.94
C GLU A 22 -4.72 16.05 -22.86
N GLY A 23 -5.25 17.27 -23.01
CA GLY A 23 -6.39 17.54 -23.89
C GLY A 23 -7.72 17.00 -23.35
N ASN A 24 -7.87 16.93 -22.03
CA ASN A 24 -9.05 16.41 -21.38
C ASN A 24 -10.26 17.35 -21.57
N ASP A 25 -11.05 17.12 -22.61
CA ASP A 25 -12.39 17.72 -22.83
C ASP A 25 -13.52 16.75 -22.43
N VAL A 26 -13.23 15.79 -21.56
CA VAL A 26 -14.20 14.76 -21.14
C VAL A 26 -15.29 15.39 -20.29
N GLU A 27 -16.54 15.10 -20.66
CA GLU A 27 -17.73 15.47 -19.90
C GLU A 27 -18.36 14.24 -19.27
N PHE A 28 -18.78 14.37 -18.01
CA PHE A 28 -19.48 13.33 -17.27
C PHE A 28 -21.00 13.55 -17.31
N LYS A 29 -21.75 12.46 -17.17
CA LYS A 29 -23.22 12.48 -17.07
C LYS A 29 -23.66 13.12 -15.76
N ASP A 30 -22.98 12.75 -14.68
CA ASP A 30 -23.26 13.15 -13.32
C ASP A 30 -21.97 13.69 -12.68
N GLY A 31 -22.12 14.58 -11.70
CA GLY A 31 -20.99 15.06 -10.90
C GLY A 31 -20.12 16.15 -11.53
N ASP A 32 -19.17 16.63 -10.74
CA ASP A 32 -18.16 17.58 -11.15
C ASP A 32 -16.99 16.86 -11.87
N LYS A 33 -16.46 17.46 -12.93
CA LYS A 33 -15.45 16.83 -13.79
C LYS A 33 -14.21 16.42 -13.00
N ASP A 34 -13.73 17.26 -12.08
CA ASP A 34 -12.51 16.98 -11.34
C ASP A 34 -12.75 15.82 -10.37
N HIS A 35 -13.91 15.83 -9.70
CA HIS A 35 -14.31 14.74 -8.80
C HIS A 35 -14.45 13.39 -9.51
N GLU A 36 -15.17 13.34 -10.63
CA GLU A 36 -15.38 12.08 -11.36
C GLU A 36 -14.08 11.58 -12.02
N SER A 37 -13.24 12.50 -12.50
CA SER A 37 -11.91 12.16 -13.02
C SER A 37 -11.03 11.53 -11.94
N GLU A 38 -11.00 12.14 -10.75
CA GLU A 38 -10.22 11.64 -9.62
C GLU A 38 -10.73 10.28 -9.13
N LYS A 39 -12.05 10.09 -9.09
CA LYS A 39 -12.67 8.80 -8.76
C LYS A 39 -12.22 7.69 -9.71
N ILE A 40 -12.31 7.89 -11.03
CA ILE A 40 -11.89 6.88 -12.01
C ILE A 40 -10.39 6.57 -11.89
N ILE A 41 -9.55 7.59 -11.67
CA ILE A 41 -8.11 7.39 -11.47
C ILE A 41 -7.86 6.56 -10.20
N ASN A 42 -8.57 6.85 -9.11
CA ASN A 42 -8.44 6.10 -7.87
C ASN A 42 -8.90 4.65 -8.01
N ASP A 43 -10.03 4.41 -8.66
CA ASP A 43 -10.54 3.06 -8.95
C ASP A 43 -9.52 2.25 -9.78
N TYR A 44 -8.88 2.89 -10.77
CA TYR A 44 -7.82 2.27 -11.57
C TYR A 44 -6.61 1.89 -10.70
N MET A 45 -6.16 2.84 -9.88
CA MET A 45 -5.00 2.65 -9.02
C MET A 45 -5.24 1.59 -7.94
N GLU A 46 -6.46 1.46 -7.43
CA GLU A 46 -6.83 0.43 -6.47
C GLU A 46 -6.67 -0.97 -7.06
N ILE A 47 -7.18 -1.17 -8.28
CA ILE A 47 -7.06 -2.45 -9.02
C ILE A 47 -5.59 -2.77 -9.34
N VAL A 48 -4.86 -1.84 -9.95
CA VAL A 48 -3.47 -2.07 -10.40
C VAL A 48 -2.51 -2.27 -9.23
N SER A 49 -2.68 -1.49 -8.16
CA SER A 49 -1.83 -1.62 -6.97
C SER A 49 -2.06 -2.93 -6.23
N GLY A 50 -3.14 -3.66 -6.53
CA GLY A 50 -3.44 -4.95 -5.91
C GLY A 50 -3.56 -4.82 -4.40
N ARG A 51 -4.18 -3.74 -3.91
CA ARG A 51 -4.48 -3.60 -2.48
C ARG A 51 -5.56 -4.60 -2.12
N GLN A 52 -5.15 -5.85 -1.91
CA GLN A 52 -6.04 -6.88 -1.48
C GLN A 52 -6.42 -6.56 -0.04
N LEU A 53 -7.71 -6.44 0.25
CA LEU A 53 -8.23 -6.07 1.57
C LEU A 53 -7.54 -6.85 2.72
N LEU A 54 -7.24 -8.13 2.49
CA LEU A 54 -6.50 -8.96 3.45
C LEU A 54 -5.07 -8.43 3.71
N ALA A 55 -4.34 -8.03 2.68
CA ALA A 55 -3.00 -7.45 2.81
C ALA A 55 -3.05 -6.10 3.54
N GLU A 56 -4.09 -5.29 3.31
CA GLU A 56 -4.31 -4.06 4.07
C GLU A 56 -4.62 -4.32 5.54
N ILE A 57 -5.48 -5.31 5.83
CA ILE A 57 -5.79 -5.73 7.20
C ILE A 57 -4.53 -6.25 7.91
N LEU A 58 -3.72 -7.07 7.23
CA LEU A 58 -2.48 -7.59 7.80
C LEU A 58 -1.48 -6.47 8.09
N ASN A 59 -1.30 -5.52 7.16
CA ASN A 59 -0.43 -4.35 7.35
C ASN A 59 -0.95 -3.44 8.49
N CYS A 60 -2.26 -3.22 8.56
CA CYS A 60 -2.89 -2.47 9.64
C CYS A 60 -2.64 -3.14 11.01
N ASN A 61 -2.86 -4.46 11.09
CA ASN A 61 -2.60 -5.25 12.29
C ASN A 61 -1.13 -5.20 12.69
N GLU A 62 -0.20 -5.33 11.76
CA GLU A 62 1.23 -5.22 12.01
C GLU A 62 1.60 -3.84 12.57
N ARG A 63 1.10 -2.76 11.95
CA ARG A 63 1.29 -1.40 12.47
C ARG A 63 0.73 -1.21 13.87
N MET A 64 -0.46 -1.73 14.14
CA MET A 64 -1.07 -1.66 15.47
C MET A 64 -0.22 -2.39 16.51
N ASN A 65 0.27 -3.59 16.17
CA ASN A 65 1.14 -4.37 17.05
C ASN A 65 2.46 -3.65 17.34
N LEU A 66 3.09 -3.06 16.31
CA LEU A 66 4.32 -2.30 16.46
C LEU A 66 4.12 -1.04 17.30
N ALA A 67 3.06 -0.27 17.05
CA ALA A 67 2.73 0.92 17.83
C ALA A 67 2.43 0.57 19.30
N MET A 68 1.66 -0.48 19.54
CA MET A 68 1.38 -0.96 20.90
C MET A 68 2.67 -1.42 21.61
N THR A 69 3.58 -2.10 20.90
CA THR A 69 4.88 -2.50 21.44
C THR A 69 5.73 -1.28 21.83
N VAL A 70 5.77 -0.23 20.99
CA VAL A 70 6.48 1.01 21.31
C VAL A 70 5.93 1.66 22.58
N GLU A 71 4.62 1.80 22.69
CA GLU A 71 3.99 2.41 23.87
C GLU A 71 4.15 1.56 25.13
N LEU A 72 4.04 0.24 25.01
CA LEU A 72 4.30 -0.68 26.12
C LEU A 72 5.74 -0.57 26.62
N MET A 73 6.73 -0.49 25.73
CA MET A 73 8.13 -0.32 26.12
C MET A 73 8.39 1.05 26.75
N LYS A 74 7.75 2.13 26.29
CA LYS A 74 7.80 3.45 26.97
C LYS A 74 7.22 3.36 28.38
N ALA A 75 6.13 2.63 28.58
CA ALA A 75 5.56 2.38 29.90
C ALA A 75 6.56 1.62 30.80
N CYS A 76 7.21 0.57 30.27
CA CYS A 76 8.27 -0.14 30.99
C CYS A 76 9.45 0.76 31.35
N GLU A 77 9.90 1.67 30.47
CA GLU A 77 10.94 2.66 30.79
C GLU A 77 10.54 3.61 31.94
N ASN A 78 9.25 4.00 32.01
CA ASN A 78 8.72 4.78 33.12
C ASN A 78 8.72 3.96 34.42
N MET A 79 8.22 2.72 34.37
CA MET A 79 8.18 1.80 35.52
C MET A 79 9.58 1.48 36.06
N MET A 80 10.56 1.28 35.18
CA MET A 80 11.97 1.11 35.55
C MET A 80 12.50 2.32 36.33
N ARG A 81 12.13 3.55 35.94
CA ARG A 81 12.49 4.78 36.67
C ARG A 81 11.81 4.87 38.04
N LEU A 82 10.58 4.37 38.16
CA LEU A 82 9.83 4.26 39.40
C LEU A 82 10.22 3.05 40.26
N LYS A 83 11.21 2.25 39.83
CA LYS A 83 11.69 1.04 40.49
C LYS A 83 10.61 -0.07 40.63
N MET A 84 9.62 -0.05 39.74
CA MET A 84 8.55 -1.05 39.65
C MET A 84 9.04 -2.27 38.85
N TYR A 85 10.10 -2.93 39.33
CA TYR A 85 10.79 -3.99 38.59
C TYR A 85 9.96 -5.28 38.45
N ASP A 86 9.09 -5.53 39.42
CA ASP A 86 8.22 -6.70 39.42
C ASP A 86 7.22 -6.64 38.27
N ASP A 87 6.54 -5.50 38.12
CA ASP A 87 5.59 -5.26 37.04
C ASP A 87 6.27 -5.32 35.66
N VAL A 88 7.50 -4.79 35.56
CA VAL A 88 8.29 -4.84 34.32
C VAL A 88 8.64 -6.29 33.96
N CYS A 89 9.03 -7.12 34.92
CA CYS A 89 9.27 -8.54 34.68
C CYS A 89 8.01 -9.26 34.18
N ASP A 90 6.86 -8.98 34.79
CA ASP A 90 5.59 -9.61 34.42
C ASP A 90 5.15 -9.21 33.01
N ILE A 91 5.29 -7.92 32.65
CA ILE A 91 5.01 -7.43 31.29
C ILE A 91 5.96 -8.09 30.28
N LEU A 92 7.26 -8.12 30.55
CA LEU A 92 8.24 -8.75 29.65
C LEU A 92 7.94 -10.24 29.48
N LEU A 93 7.53 -10.93 30.54
CA LEU A 93 7.15 -12.34 30.48
C LEU A 93 5.91 -12.57 29.60
N GLN A 94 4.89 -11.71 29.70
CA GLN A 94 3.69 -11.77 28.87
C GLN A 94 3.98 -11.67 27.37
N ILE A 95 5.03 -10.94 27.00
CA ILE A 95 5.50 -10.81 25.60
C ILE A 95 6.62 -11.81 25.25
N GLY A 96 6.86 -12.82 26.10
CA GLY A 96 7.75 -13.95 25.82
C GLY A 96 9.20 -13.78 26.30
N TYR A 97 9.50 -12.79 27.13
CA TYR A 97 10.84 -12.54 27.66
C TYR A 97 10.92 -12.75 29.17
N SER A 98 11.55 -13.83 29.58
CA SER A 98 11.87 -14.06 30.98
C SER A 98 13.11 -13.25 31.40
N CYS A 99 13.01 -12.56 32.53
CA CYS A 99 14.12 -11.83 33.14
C CYS A 99 14.02 -11.90 34.68
N LYS A 100 15.15 -11.68 35.35
CA LYS A 100 15.20 -11.63 36.82
C LYS A 100 14.98 -10.19 37.29
N LYS A 101 14.18 -10.02 38.33
CA LYS A 101 13.92 -8.72 38.99
C LYS A 101 15.19 -8.00 39.44
N SER A 102 16.23 -8.75 39.79
CA SER A 102 17.53 -8.20 40.18
C SER A 102 18.41 -7.77 39.00
N ASP A 103 18.07 -8.16 37.76
CA ASP A 103 18.83 -7.84 36.55
C ASP A 103 18.31 -6.57 35.88
N ILE A 104 18.48 -5.44 36.57
CA ILE A 104 18.00 -4.13 36.13
C ILE A 104 18.64 -3.72 34.80
N SER A 105 19.93 -4.00 34.62
CA SER A 105 20.67 -3.69 33.39
C SER A 105 20.17 -4.51 32.20
N GLY A 106 19.93 -5.82 32.41
CA GLY A 106 19.38 -6.70 31.39
C GLY A 106 17.96 -6.29 30.98
N MET A 107 17.10 -5.94 31.94
CA MET A 107 15.77 -5.39 31.67
C MET A 107 15.83 -4.10 30.86
N SER A 108 16.64 -3.13 31.29
CA SER A 108 16.77 -1.85 30.59
C SER A 108 17.27 -2.04 29.16
N SER A 109 18.28 -2.90 28.96
CA SER A 109 18.84 -3.17 27.62
C SER A 109 17.80 -3.83 26.72
N ARG A 110 17.00 -4.76 27.27
CA ARG A 110 15.93 -5.44 26.55
C ARG A 110 14.82 -4.48 26.12
N ILE A 111 14.34 -3.65 27.04
CA ILE A 111 13.30 -2.65 26.77
C ILE A 111 13.74 -1.72 25.64
N SER A 112 14.95 -1.17 25.73
CA SER A 112 15.51 -0.30 24.69
C SER A 112 15.62 -1.00 23.34
N ALA A 113 16.08 -2.26 23.31
CA ALA A 113 16.20 -3.03 22.07
C ALA A 113 14.84 -3.28 21.41
N LEU A 114 13.82 -3.68 22.20
CA LEU A 114 12.47 -3.93 21.69
C LEU A 114 11.82 -2.65 21.17
N LYS A 115 11.95 -1.54 21.91
CA LYS A 115 11.43 -0.23 21.50
C LYS A 115 12.06 0.24 20.20
N SER A 116 13.40 0.23 20.12
CA SER A 116 14.12 0.68 18.93
C SER A 116 13.78 -0.15 17.71
N ARG A 117 13.69 -1.48 17.86
CA ARG A 117 13.30 -2.37 16.76
C ARG A 117 11.87 -2.08 16.29
N ALA A 118 10.91 -2.05 17.21
CA ALA A 118 9.51 -1.80 16.87
C ALA A 118 9.31 -0.42 16.23
N GLN A 119 10.02 0.61 16.72
CA GLN A 119 9.98 1.95 16.14
C GLN A 119 10.57 1.99 14.73
N TYR A 120 11.70 1.33 14.50
CA TYR A 120 12.30 1.25 13.17
C TYR A 120 11.37 0.58 12.16
N ASP A 121 10.77 -0.56 12.52
CA ASP A 121 9.85 -1.29 11.65
C ASP A 121 8.58 -0.46 11.38
N LEU A 122 8.06 0.26 12.39
CA LEU A 122 6.91 1.16 12.25
C LEU A 122 7.21 2.33 11.31
N ASP A 123 8.39 2.94 11.43
CA ASP A 123 8.83 4.05 10.58
C ASP A 123 9.02 3.59 9.13
N LYS A 124 9.54 2.37 8.94
CA LYS A 124 9.72 1.76 7.62
C LYS A 124 8.37 1.57 6.91
N ILE A 125 7.41 0.91 7.55
CA ILE A 125 6.07 0.67 6.99
C ILE A 125 5.34 2.00 6.73
N SER A 126 5.57 3.01 7.58
CA SER A 126 4.96 4.33 7.40
C SER A 126 5.55 5.10 6.20
N LYS A 127 6.85 4.92 5.90
CA LYS A 127 7.52 5.51 4.73
C LYS A 127 7.12 4.84 3.42
N GLU A 128 6.94 3.52 3.41
CA GLU A 128 6.47 2.78 2.23
C GLU A 128 5.06 3.22 1.77
N LYS A 129 4.21 3.70 2.70
CA LYS A 129 2.90 4.30 2.38
C LYS A 129 2.97 5.73 1.84
N ASN A 130 4.08 6.43 2.06
CA ASN A 130 4.28 7.83 1.71
C ASN A 130 5.15 8.00 0.45
N GLU A 131 5.34 6.94 -0.35
CA GLU A 131 5.84 7.16 -1.72
C GLU A 131 4.90 8.16 -2.39
N GLU A 132 5.46 9.32 -2.75
CA GLU A 132 4.73 10.42 -3.36
C GLU A 132 3.84 9.90 -4.49
N PRO A 133 2.65 10.48 -4.70
CA PRO A 133 1.82 10.10 -5.84
C PRO A 133 2.69 10.20 -7.09
N LYS A 134 2.95 9.04 -7.73
CA LYS A 134 3.72 8.99 -8.97
C LYS A 134 3.14 10.04 -9.91
N GLU A 135 4.01 10.91 -10.41
CA GLU A 135 3.66 11.92 -11.40
C GLU A 135 2.81 11.27 -12.50
N ARG A 136 1.70 11.93 -12.88
CA ARG A 136 0.77 11.38 -13.89
C ARG A 136 1.57 11.02 -15.15
N PRO A 137 1.37 9.83 -15.74
CA PRO A 137 2.13 9.43 -16.91
C PRO A 137 1.76 10.32 -18.10
N THR A 138 2.71 10.51 -19.02
CA THR A 138 2.40 11.11 -20.32
C THR A 138 1.57 10.15 -21.18
N LYS A 139 0.80 10.67 -22.13
CA LYS A 139 -0.03 9.84 -23.03
C LYS A 139 0.80 8.79 -23.77
N LYS A 140 1.99 9.18 -24.22
CA LYS A 140 2.95 8.29 -24.89
C LYS A 140 3.44 7.18 -23.97
N ALA A 141 3.77 7.50 -22.71
CA ALA A 141 4.25 6.50 -21.76
C ALA A 141 3.16 5.44 -21.48
N PHE A 142 1.92 5.88 -21.26
CA PHE A 142 0.80 4.97 -21.02
C PHE A 142 0.49 4.09 -22.24
N ILE A 143 0.50 4.64 -23.45
CA ILE A 143 0.29 3.83 -24.67
C ILE A 143 1.38 2.76 -24.82
N ASN A 144 2.64 3.08 -24.52
CA ASN A 144 3.72 2.11 -24.57
C ASN A 144 3.52 0.97 -23.56
N GLU A 145 2.99 1.27 -22.37
CA GLU A 145 2.62 0.26 -21.37
C GLU A 145 1.53 -0.67 -21.93
N VAL A 146 0.45 -0.12 -22.47
CA VAL A 146 -0.64 -0.93 -23.07
C VAL A 146 -0.10 -1.86 -24.15
N VAL A 147 0.79 -1.38 -25.01
CA VAL A 147 1.44 -2.18 -26.05
C VAL A 147 2.33 -3.28 -25.44
N ALA A 148 3.09 -2.97 -24.39
CA ALA A 148 3.94 -3.95 -23.70
C ALA A 148 3.11 -5.05 -23.04
N ILE A 149 2.01 -4.69 -22.37
CA ILE A 149 1.07 -5.63 -21.74
C ILE A 149 0.38 -6.50 -22.79
N GLY A 150 -0.10 -5.91 -23.89
CA GLY A 150 -0.66 -6.67 -25.01
C GLY A 150 0.35 -7.64 -25.61
N LYS A 151 1.61 -7.21 -25.78
CA LYS A 151 2.69 -8.08 -26.28
C LYS A 151 3.01 -9.23 -25.33
N TYR A 152 3.10 -8.97 -24.02
CA TYR A 152 3.33 -10.01 -23.02
C TYR A 152 2.23 -11.07 -23.05
N ASN A 153 0.97 -10.62 -23.08
CA ASN A 153 -0.22 -11.47 -23.11
C ASN A 153 -0.57 -12.03 -24.50
N LYS A 154 0.23 -11.74 -25.54
CA LYS A 154 0.01 -12.15 -26.94
C LYS A 154 -1.37 -11.75 -27.47
N MET A 155 -1.84 -10.56 -27.11
CA MET A 155 -3.14 -10.05 -27.49
C MET A 155 -3.09 -8.60 -27.99
N HIS A 156 -4.06 -8.22 -28.81
CA HIS A 156 -4.24 -6.84 -29.23
C HIS A 156 -5.25 -6.14 -28.32
N ILE A 157 -4.85 -5.01 -27.73
CA ILE A 157 -5.70 -4.20 -26.86
C ILE A 157 -6.21 -3.02 -27.69
N ASN A 158 -7.48 -3.07 -28.09
CA ASN A 158 -8.13 -1.97 -28.79
C ASN A 158 -8.63 -0.93 -27.78
N LEU A 159 -8.01 0.25 -27.77
CA LEU A 159 -8.28 1.31 -26.80
C LEU A 159 -9.74 1.80 -26.79
N LYS A 160 -10.50 1.61 -27.88
CA LYS A 160 -11.89 2.05 -27.98
C LYS A 160 -12.89 1.00 -27.50
N GLU A 161 -12.51 -0.27 -27.52
CA GLU A 161 -13.38 -1.40 -27.16
C GLU A 161 -13.12 -1.89 -25.73
N TRP A 162 -11.86 -1.82 -25.30
CA TRP A 162 -11.48 -2.14 -23.93
C TRP A 162 -11.90 -1.03 -22.98
N THR A 163 -12.39 -1.41 -21.82
CA THR A 163 -12.67 -0.47 -20.74
C THR A 163 -11.45 -0.32 -19.84
N ALA A 164 -11.37 0.80 -19.12
CA ALA A 164 -10.25 1.07 -18.22
C ALA A 164 -10.15 0.00 -17.12
N GLY A 165 -11.29 -0.47 -16.60
CA GLY A 165 -11.35 -1.49 -15.55
C GLY A 165 -10.86 -2.85 -16.05
N ALA A 166 -11.25 -3.24 -17.28
CA ALA A 166 -10.77 -4.47 -17.89
C ALA A 166 -9.24 -4.45 -18.10
N TYR A 167 -8.70 -3.32 -18.55
CA TYR A 167 -7.26 -3.13 -18.68
C TYR A 167 -6.53 -3.14 -17.32
N ALA A 168 -7.09 -2.49 -16.29
CA ALA A 168 -6.54 -2.48 -14.95
C ALA A 168 -6.40 -3.90 -14.36
N CYS A 169 -7.44 -4.74 -14.55
CA CYS A 169 -7.40 -6.14 -14.13
C CYS A 169 -6.33 -6.93 -14.87
N LEU A 170 -6.20 -6.77 -16.19
CA LEU A 170 -5.17 -7.43 -16.99
C LEU A 170 -3.75 -7.01 -16.55
N MET A 171 -3.55 -5.72 -16.33
CA MET A 171 -2.30 -5.16 -15.83
C MET A 171 -1.92 -5.80 -14.48
N ARG A 172 -2.88 -5.87 -13.54
CA ARG A 172 -2.66 -6.50 -12.24
C ARG A 172 -2.26 -7.97 -12.37
N GLN A 173 -3.01 -8.74 -13.13
CA GLN A 173 -2.73 -10.17 -13.38
C GLN A 173 -1.33 -10.34 -13.98
N THR A 174 -0.96 -9.50 -14.94
CA THR A 174 0.37 -9.53 -15.56
C THR A 174 1.47 -9.25 -14.54
N CYS A 175 1.29 -8.26 -13.66
CA CYS A 175 2.23 -7.98 -12.58
C CYS A 175 2.36 -9.16 -11.60
N ASP A 176 1.25 -9.75 -11.18
CA ASP A 176 1.23 -10.92 -10.28
C ASP A 176 2.01 -12.11 -10.87
N GLU A 177 1.79 -12.41 -12.15
CA GLU A 177 2.51 -13.47 -12.85
C GLU A 177 4.03 -13.22 -12.92
N ILE A 178 4.44 -11.99 -13.26
CA ILE A 178 5.85 -11.62 -13.32
C ILE A 178 6.50 -11.74 -11.95
N GLU A 179 5.82 -11.30 -10.89
CA GLU A 179 6.30 -11.45 -9.51
C GLU A 179 6.44 -12.92 -9.12
N GLU A 180 5.46 -13.77 -9.43
CA GLU A 180 5.55 -15.21 -9.18
C GLU A 180 6.71 -15.88 -9.92
N LEU A 181 6.92 -15.52 -11.20
CA LEU A 181 8.04 -16.02 -11.99
C LEU A 181 9.38 -15.60 -11.39
N ASN A 182 9.47 -14.38 -10.86
CA ASN A 182 10.68 -13.90 -10.19
C ASN A 182 10.91 -14.59 -8.84
N ARG A 183 9.84 -14.92 -8.09
CA ARG A 183 9.94 -15.71 -6.85
C ARG A 183 10.45 -17.14 -7.11
N LYS A 184 9.96 -17.80 -8.17
CA LYS A 184 10.37 -19.17 -8.54
C LYS A 184 11.80 -19.28 -9.09
N ARG A 185 12.42 -18.15 -9.48
CA ARG A 185 13.80 -18.09 -9.99
C ARG A 185 14.84 -17.81 -8.90
N LYS A 186 14.42 -17.49 -7.67
CA LYS A 186 15.28 -17.35 -6.49
C LYS A 186 15.34 -18.67 -5.74
#